data_AF-A0A2K9P4X2-F1
#
_entry.id   AF-A0A2K9P4X2-F1
#
_cell.length_a   1.000
_cell.length_b   1.000
_cell.length_c   1.000
_cell.angle_alpha   90.00
_cell.angle_beta   90.00
_cell.angle_gamma   90.00
#
_symmetry.space_group_name_H-M   'P 1'
#
loop_
_entity.id
_entity.type
_entity.pdbx_description
1 polymer ?
#
loop_
_entity_poly.entity_id
_entity_poly.type
_entity_poly.pdbx_seq_one_letter_code
_entity_poly.pdbx_strand_id
1 'polypeptide(L)'
;MNNIEMEKIVKSTFGGLLYEIRSEYEISQEVMAEICRISCRQYANLENGRCVPTVLNFINILKIFDVKIDDFVDKLIANGYVVPDMDPNREMDIVNI
;
A
#
# COMPACT_ATOMS: atom_id res chain seq x y z
N MET A 1 9.35 -11.20 -10.56
CA MET A 1 9.81 -10.83 -9.20
C MET A 1 9.21 -11.79 -8.19
N ASN A 2 9.91 -12.17 -7.11
CA ASN A 2 9.32 -13.11 -6.13
C ASN A 2 8.37 -12.39 -5.14
N ASN A 3 7.51 -13.14 -4.44
CA ASN A 3 6.50 -12.57 -3.54
C ASN A 3 7.09 -11.73 -2.40
N ILE A 4 8.29 -12.06 -1.93
CA ILE A 4 8.94 -11.35 -0.82
C ILE A 4 9.32 -9.93 -1.27
N GLU A 5 9.91 -9.79 -2.45
CA GLU A 5 10.25 -8.47 -3.01
C GLU A 5 8.99 -7.65 -3.33
N MET A 6 7.96 -8.30 -3.86
CA MET A 6 6.67 -7.66 -4.13
C MET A 6 6.02 -7.12 -2.86
N GLU A 7 6.05 -7.89 -1.76
CA GLU A 7 5.52 -7.45 -0.47
C GLU A 7 6.30 -6.26 0.11
N LYS A 8 7.63 -6.19 -0.09
CA LYS A 8 8.44 -5.03 0.30
C LYS A 8 8.03 -3.76 -0.46
N ILE A 9 7.70 -3.87 -1.75
CA ILE A 9 7.24 -2.74 -2.56
C ILE A 9 5.88 -2.26 -2.05
N VAL A 10 4.96 -3.18 -1.74
CA VAL A 10 3.66 -2.83 -1.16
C VAL A 10 3.82 -2.11 0.19
N LYS A 11 4.66 -2.65 1.07
CA LYS A 11 4.95 -2.06 2.39
C LYS A 11 5.54 -0.65 2.27
N SER A 12 6.57 -0.47 1.45
CA SER A 12 7.23 0.82 1.28
C SER A 12 6.33 1.85 0.59
N THR A 13 5.58 1.45 -0.43
CA THR A 13 4.66 2.36 -1.14
C THR A 13 3.53 2.82 -0.23
N PHE A 14 2.92 1.91 0.53
CA PHE A 14 1.85 2.27 1.46
C PHE A 14 2.38 3.11 2.64
N GLY A 15 3.56 2.76 3.17
CA GLY A 15 4.19 3.56 4.22
C GLY A 15 4.55 4.97 3.76
N GLY A 16 5.07 5.10 2.53
CA GLY A 16 5.36 6.38 1.89
C GLY A 16 4.10 7.24 1.73
N LEU A 17 3.00 6.66 1.24
CA LEU A 17 1.71 7.36 1.16
C LEU A 17 1.25 7.92 2.52
N LEU A 18 1.34 7.11 3.58
CA LEU A 18 0.98 7.57 4.92
C LEU A 18 1.85 8.72 5.41
N TYR A 19 3.17 8.62 5.17
CA TYR A 19 4.12 9.67 5.53
C TYR A 19 3.86 10.97 4.77
N GLU A 20 3.61 10.88 3.45
CA GLU A 20 3.28 12.03 2.60
C GLU A 20 2.06 12.76 3.15
N ILE A 21 0.93 12.05 3.29
CA ILE A 21 -0.31 12.61 3.84
C ILE A 21 -0.05 13.22 5.21
N ARG A 22 0.60 12.49 6.13
CA ARG A 22 0.87 13.00 7.49
C ARG A 22 1.73 14.25 7.49
N SER A 23 2.67 14.35 6.58
CA SER A 23 3.54 15.53 6.44
C SER A 23 2.77 16.74 5.93
N GLU A 24 1.76 16.55 5.07
CA GLU A 24 0.87 17.64 4.62
C GLU A 24 0.03 18.22 5.77
N TYR A 25 -0.34 17.39 6.75
CA TYR A 25 -1.06 17.84 7.96
C TYR A 25 -0.12 18.36 9.07
N GLU A 26 1.19 18.17 8.96
CA GLU A 26 2.19 18.54 9.98
C GLU A 26 1.92 17.97 11.39
N ILE A 27 1.39 16.75 11.46
CA ILE A 27 1.03 16.09 12.73
C ILE A 27 1.89 14.87 13.07
N SER A 28 1.84 14.46 14.34
CA SER A 28 2.53 13.26 14.83
C SER A 28 1.86 11.97 14.35
N GLN A 29 2.60 10.86 14.42
CA GLN A 29 2.05 9.52 14.13
C GLN A 29 0.90 9.15 15.07
N GLU A 30 0.90 9.65 16.31
CA GLU A 30 -0.16 9.39 17.28
C GLU A 30 -1.47 10.06 16.88
N VAL A 31 -1.43 11.35 16.54
CA VAL A 31 -2.62 12.09 16.08
C VAL A 31 -3.14 11.49 14.77
N MET A 32 -2.24 11.13 13.85
CA MET A 32 -2.66 10.54 12.58
C MET A 32 -3.27 9.14 12.76
N ALA A 33 -2.80 8.36 13.74
CA ALA A 33 -3.40 7.07 14.09
C ALA A 33 -4.84 7.22 14.59
N GLU A 34 -5.12 8.25 15.39
CA GLU A 34 -6.48 8.58 15.84
C GLU A 34 -7.40 8.92 14.67
N ILE A 35 -6.93 9.74 13.72
CA ILE A 35 -7.66 10.07 12.48
C ILE A 35 -7.96 8.80 11.68
N CYS A 36 -6.97 7.93 11.52
CA CYS A 36 -7.09 6.65 10.81
C CYS A 36 -7.90 5.60 11.59
N ARG A 37 -8.25 5.87 12.85
CA ARG A 37 -8.95 4.95 13.78
C ARG A 37 -8.22 3.61 13.96
N ILE A 38 -6.90 3.65 14.04
CA ILE A 38 -6.03 2.50 14.33
C ILE A 38 -5.12 2.80 15.50
N SER A 39 -4.51 1.77 16.09
CA SER A 39 -3.54 2.02 17.17
C SER A 39 -2.30 2.77 16.65
N CYS A 40 -1.72 3.64 17.48
CA CYS A 40 -0.47 4.34 17.16
C CYS A 40 0.65 3.37 16.73
N ARG A 41 0.78 2.22 17.40
CA ARG A 41 1.72 1.15 17.01
C ARG A 41 1.44 0.61 15.61
N GLN A 42 0.18 0.39 15.27
CA GLN A 42 -0.20 -0.12 13.95
C GLN A 42 0.10 0.92 12.87
N TYR A 43 -0.25 2.19 13.11
CA TYR A 43 0.09 3.29 12.20
C TYR A 43 1.60 3.37 11.99
N ALA A 44 2.38 3.39 13.06
CA ALA A 44 3.85 3.42 12.98
C ALA A 44 4.42 2.21 12.23
N ASN A 45 3.88 1.00 12.40
CA ASN A 45 4.32 -0.17 11.66
C ASN A 45 4.01 -0.05 10.15
N LEU A 46 2.85 0.51 9.79
CA LEU A 46 2.47 0.73 8.40
C LEU A 46 3.35 1.81 7.75
N GLU A 47 3.48 2.98 8.38
CA GLU A 47 4.28 4.10 7.86
C GLU A 47 5.75 3.71 7.67
N ASN A 48 6.31 2.93 8.61
CA ASN A 48 7.69 2.45 8.51
C ASN A 48 7.85 1.20 7.62
N GLY A 49 6.82 0.77 6.88
CA GLY A 49 6.89 -0.38 5.97
C GLY A 49 7.17 -1.73 6.66
N ARG A 50 6.80 -1.88 7.94
CA ARG A 50 7.01 -3.13 8.70
C ARG A 50 5.94 -4.17 8.43
N CYS A 51 4.72 -3.74 8.09
CA CYS A 51 3.62 -4.62 7.75
C CYS A 51 2.79 -4.05 6.59
N VAL A 52 2.02 -4.91 5.93
CA VAL A 52 0.98 -4.49 4.99
C VAL A 52 -0.31 -4.13 5.75
N PRO A 53 -1.14 -3.20 5.25
CA PRO A 53 -2.45 -2.98 5.82
C PRO A 53 -3.35 -4.20 5.62
N THR A 54 -4.28 -4.42 6.55
CA THR A 54 -5.43 -5.27 6.24
C THR A 54 -6.27 -4.60 5.17
N VAL A 55 -7.06 -5.36 4.41
CA VAL A 55 -7.96 -4.81 3.38
C VAL A 55 -8.90 -3.75 3.97
N LEU A 56 -9.43 -3.98 5.19
CA LEU A 56 -10.28 -3.01 5.87
C LEU A 56 -9.56 -1.70 6.17
N ASN A 57 -8.34 -1.76 6.72
CA ASN A 57 -7.58 -0.55 7.01
C ASN A 57 -7.18 0.19 5.74
N PHE A 58 -6.80 -0.55 4.70
CA PHE A 58 -6.50 0.01 3.39
C PHE A 58 -7.67 0.81 2.85
N ILE A 59 -8.86 0.20 2.75
CA ILE A 59 -10.08 0.86 2.25
C ILE A 59 -10.44 2.08 3.11
N ASN A 60 -10.41 1.94 4.43
CA ASN A 60 -10.76 3.04 5.34
C ASN A 60 -9.81 4.24 5.17
N ILE A 61 -8.50 4.00 5.13
CA ILE A 61 -7.50 5.05 4.97
C ILE A 61 -7.66 5.75 3.62
N LEU A 62 -7.82 5.00 2.52
CA LEU A 62 -8.06 5.60 1.21
C LEU A 62 -9.32 6.49 1.21
N LYS A 63 -10.40 6.06 1.87
CA LYS A 63 -11.63 6.87 1.96
C LYS A 63 -11.50 8.09 2.88
N ILE A 64 -10.72 8.01 3.97
CA ILE A 64 -10.51 9.13 4.90
C ILE A 64 -9.78 10.28 4.19
N PHE A 65 -8.79 9.96 3.36
CA PHE A 65 -7.95 10.95 2.69
C PHE A 65 -8.30 11.16 1.21
N ASP A 66 -9.43 10.62 0.74
CA ASP A 66 -9.90 10.67 -0.64
C ASP A 66 -8.84 10.25 -1.69
N VAL A 67 -8.01 9.28 -1.33
CA VAL A 67 -7.01 8.70 -2.24
C VAL A 67 -7.70 7.72 -3.17
N LYS A 68 -7.57 7.93 -4.48
CA LYS A 68 -8.08 6.98 -5.47
C LYS A 68 -7.23 5.73 -5.46
N ILE A 69 -7.89 4.58 -5.57
CA ILE A 69 -7.20 3.29 -5.61
C ILE A 69 -6.26 3.18 -6.81
N ASP A 70 -6.67 3.74 -7.96
CA ASP A 70 -5.87 3.72 -9.19
C ASP A 70 -4.57 4.51 -9.00
N ASP A 71 -4.61 5.70 -8.37
CA ASP A 71 -3.42 6.50 -8.07
C ASP A 71 -2.41 5.72 -7.19
N PHE A 72 -2.91 4.94 -6.23
CA PHE A 72 -2.06 4.08 -5.40
C PHE A 72 -1.47 2.91 -6.19
N VAL A 73 -2.26 2.29 -7.08
CA VAL A 73 -1.79 1.20 -7.95
C VAL A 73 -0.72 1.71 -8.93
N ASP A 74 -0.90 2.90 -9.49
CA ASP A 74 0.10 3.53 -10.35
C ASP A 74 1.40 3.80 -9.60
N LYS A 75 1.32 4.28 -8.34
CA LYS A 75 2.51 4.42 -7.47
C LYS A 75 3.19 3.07 -7.19
N LEU A 76 2.44 2.00 -6.96
CA LEU A 76 3.00 0.66 -6.77
C LEU A 76 3.79 0.19 -8.00
N ILE A 77 3.20 0.34 -9.19
CA ILE A 77 3.82 -0.06 -10.46
C ILE A 77 5.07 0.79 -10.71
N ALA A 78 5.01 2.11 -10.48
CA ALA A 78 6.15 3.00 -10.58
C ALA A 78 7.29 2.63 -9.62
N ASN A 79 6.97 2.08 -8.45
CA ASN A 79 7.93 1.55 -7.48
C ASN A 79 8.40 0.11 -7.79
N GLY A 80 8.06 -0.42 -8.96
CA GLY A 80 8.56 -1.71 -9.46
C GLY A 80 7.70 -2.92 -9.13
N TYR A 81 6.48 -2.72 -8.63
CA TYR A 81 5.52 -3.82 -8.47
C TYR A 81 5.15 -4.38 -9.85
N VAL A 82 5.31 -5.69 -10.03
CA VAL A 82 4.97 -6.38 -11.28
C VAL A 82 3.74 -7.24 -11.06
N VAL A 83 2.60 -6.90 -11.67
CA VAL A 83 1.40 -7.73 -11.59
C VAL A 83 1.72 -9.15 -12.10
N PRO A 84 1.62 -10.19 -11.23
CA PRO A 84 1.80 -11.56 -11.67
C PRO A 84 0.82 -11.87 -12.81
N ASP A 85 1.27 -12.61 -13.82
CA ASP A 85 0.43 -13.05 -14.95
C ASP A 85 -0.01 -11.95 -15.93
N MET A 86 0.44 -10.71 -15.74
CA MET A 86 0.46 -9.69 -16.80
C MET A 86 1.84 -9.54 -17.46
N ASP A 87 2.69 -10.56 -17.36
CA ASP A 87 3.87 -10.65 -18.24
C ASP A 87 3.38 -10.91 -19.67
N PRO A 88 3.56 -9.97 -20.62
CA PRO A 88 3.11 -10.14 -22.00
C PRO A 88 3.78 -11.33 -22.72
N ASN A 89 4.81 -11.95 -22.12
CA ASN A 89 5.50 -13.13 -22.64
C ASN A 89 5.10 -14.44 -21.94
N ARG A 90 4.21 -14.41 -20.94
CA ARG A 90 3.67 -15.63 -20.35
C ARG A 90 2.56 -16.11 -21.28
N GLU A 91 2.89 -17.06 -22.17
CA GLU A 91 1.86 -17.79 -22.92
C GLU A 91 0.80 -18.29 -21.92
N MET A 92 -0.44 -17.93 -22.21
CA MET A 92 -1.60 -18.35 -21.46
C MET A 92 -1.64 -19.88 -21.60
N ASP A 93 -1.22 -20.60 -20.56
CA ASP A 93 -1.46 -22.04 -20.45
C ASP A 93 -2.98 -22.21 -20.45
N ILE A 94 -3.57 -22.37 -21.64
CA ILE A 94 -4.95 -22.78 -21.80
C ILE A 94 -4.99 -24.17 -21.17
N VAL A 95 -5.37 -24.21 -19.91
CA VAL A 95 -5.83 -25.43 -19.26
C VAL A 95 -7.02 -25.86 -20.08
N ASN A 96 -6.80 -26.83 -20.96
CA ASN A 96 -7.87 -27.54 -21.66
C ASN A 96 -8.76 -28.18 -20.59
N ILE A 97 -9.86 -27.52 -20.27
CA ILE A 97 -11.01 -28.09 -19.56
C ILE A 97 -12.04 -28.50 -20.61
#